data_AF-A0A537C170-F1
#
_entry.id   AF-A0A537C170-F1
#
_cell.length_a   1.000
_cell.length_b   1.000
_cell.length_c   1.000
_cell.angle_alpha   90.00
_cell.angle_beta   90.00
_cell.angle_gamma   90.00
#
_symmetry.space_group_name_H-M   'P 1'
#
loop_
_entity.id
_entity.type
_entity.pdbx_description
1 polymer ?
#
loop_
_entity_poly.entity_id
_entity_poly.type
_entity_poly.pdbx_seq_one_letter_code
_entity_poly.pdbx_strand_id
1 'polypeptide(L)'
;MSGMLGVVSYGLGTLIGFVLLAFLVIVFIQDITQKKHTVLRNYPVIGHLRYFLEKQGEYFRQYFFMNDREELPFNRATRGWVYRLAKAEGGLIGFGSTNNTNEPGSILFVNHPFPVLEEDRLPTPPLAIGEDFCREPFLGRSVVNISGMSFGAISEPAVRALSRGAALAGCWMDTGEGGLSSFHLEGGCDVVMQIGTANYGVRAADGSFSRERAKEVAAIPQVKAFEIKLSQGAKPGKGGVLPGAKVTEQIASIRGIPPLQDSISPNRHRDVANVDQLLDKIALVRDLTGKPVGVKTAIGGWQFMNELCDAIQRRGLEYAPDFLVIDGGEGGSGAAPQALMDHMALPIAEALPRVVDSLIESGLRKRIRVIAAGRLVTPAKAAWALCVGADFVNTARGFMFSLGCIQALRCHQNTCPTGVTTHNPRLQRGLVVEEKRLRVANYATGMNKEIDMIAHSCGCRHARDLKREHVRIVQTAGHSTALNILYPYPEPNTKRKAA
;
A
#
# COMPACT_ATOMS: atom_id res chain seq x y z
N MET A 1 65.46 -1.44 25.03
CA MET A 1 64.22 -1.66 24.25
C MET A 1 63.29 -0.44 24.19
N SER A 2 63.26 0.47 25.18
CA SER A 2 62.35 1.64 25.16
C SER A 2 62.69 2.71 24.09
N GLY A 3 63.97 3.00 23.83
CA GLY A 3 64.37 4.03 22.86
C GLY A 3 64.09 3.67 21.39
N MET A 4 64.22 2.39 21.02
CA MET A 4 63.99 1.92 19.65
C MET A 4 62.50 1.87 19.29
N LEU A 5 61.64 1.54 20.27
CA LEU A 5 60.18 1.64 20.16
C LEU A 5 59.71 3.09 20.01
N GLY A 6 60.38 4.04 20.68
CA GLY A 6 60.13 5.47 20.51
C GLY A 6 60.43 5.96 19.09
N VAL A 7 61.61 5.66 18.54
CA VAL A 7 62.00 6.10 17.18
C VAL A 7 61.08 5.50 16.10
N VAL A 8 60.67 4.24 16.24
CA VAL A 8 59.72 3.61 15.32
C VAL A 8 58.31 4.21 15.45
N SER A 9 57.87 4.53 16.67
CA SER A 9 56.60 5.20 16.93
C SER A 9 56.56 6.62 16.35
N TYR A 10 57.62 7.42 16.53
CA TYR A 10 57.72 8.77 15.97
C TYR A 10 57.83 8.72 14.45
N GLY A 11 58.64 7.82 13.88
CA GLY A 11 58.76 7.65 12.43
C GLY A 11 57.46 7.23 11.75
N LEU A 12 56.72 6.29 12.34
CA LEU A 12 55.42 5.85 11.83
C LEU A 12 54.36 6.95 11.97
N GLY A 13 54.34 7.68 13.09
CA GLY A 13 53.45 8.82 13.29
C GLY A 13 53.69 9.95 12.29
N THR A 14 54.96 10.28 12.03
CA THR A 14 55.35 11.26 11.01
C THR A 14 54.95 10.82 9.61
N LEU A 15 55.15 9.54 9.26
CA LEU A 15 54.73 8.99 7.97
C LEU A 15 53.20 9.07 7.78
N ILE A 16 52.42 8.70 8.81
CA ILE A 16 50.96 8.83 8.80
C ILE A 16 50.55 10.30 8.64
N GLY A 17 51.25 11.22 9.30
CA GLY A 17 51.03 12.66 9.16
C GLY A 17 51.23 13.17 7.73
N PHE A 18 52.32 12.76 7.06
CA PHE A 18 52.57 13.12 5.67
C PHE A 18 51.54 12.49 4.70
N VAL A 19 51.13 11.25 4.94
CA VAL A 19 50.08 10.59 4.13
C VAL A 19 48.74 11.33 4.28
N LEU A 20 48.36 11.71 5.50
CA LEU A 20 47.14 12.50 5.76
C LEU A 20 47.22 13.87 5.09
N LEU A 21 48.36 14.55 5.19
CA LEU A 21 48.56 15.86 4.55
C LEU A 21 48.46 15.75 3.03
N ALA A 22 49.14 14.77 2.42
CA ALA A 22 49.07 14.52 0.99
C ALA A 22 47.65 14.20 0.54
N PHE A 23 46.91 13.38 1.31
CA PHE A 23 45.51 13.10 1.05
C PHE A 23 44.65 14.37 1.09
N LEU A 24 44.80 15.22 2.11
CA LEU A 24 44.05 16.48 2.22
C LEU A 24 44.38 17.45 1.07
N VAL A 25 45.64 17.52 0.63
CA VAL A 25 46.04 18.33 -0.52
C VAL A 25 45.42 17.80 -1.82
N ILE A 26 45.40 16.48 -2.01
CA ILE A 26 44.75 15.85 -3.17
C ILE A 26 43.26 16.17 -3.18
N VAL A 27 42.58 15.98 -2.03
CA VAL A 27 41.14 16.29 -1.89
C VAL A 27 40.89 17.79 -2.12
N PHE A 28 41.73 18.68 -1.58
CA PHE A 28 41.64 20.12 -1.79
C PHE A 28 41.73 20.48 -3.28
N ILE A 29 42.73 19.94 -4.00
CA ILE A 29 42.90 20.17 -5.44
C ILE A 29 41.70 19.62 -6.22
N GLN A 30 41.21 18.44 -5.87
CA GLN A 30 40.00 17.86 -6.48
C GLN A 30 38.77 18.76 -6.26
N ASP A 31 38.58 19.26 -5.04
CA ASP A 31 37.43 20.08 -4.65
C ASP A 31 37.39 21.43 -5.37
N ILE A 32 38.54 22.10 -5.56
CA ILE A 32 38.62 23.39 -6.27
C ILE A 32 38.53 23.25 -7.80
N THR A 33 39.01 22.12 -8.35
CA THR A 33 39.06 21.88 -9.80
C THR A 33 37.76 21.31 -10.35
N GLN A 34 37.01 20.55 -9.55
CA GLN A 34 35.73 20.02 -9.96
C GLN A 34 34.69 21.14 -10.16
N LYS A 35 33.79 20.96 -11.13
CA LYS A 35 32.78 21.97 -11.53
C LYS A 35 31.35 21.60 -11.17
N LYS A 36 31.13 20.48 -10.46
CA LYS A 36 29.81 19.88 -10.19
C LYS A 36 29.19 20.32 -8.87
N HIS A 37 29.98 20.44 -7.81
CA HIS A 37 29.50 20.72 -6.45
C HIS A 37 29.95 22.11 -5.99
N THR A 38 29.01 23.06 -5.95
CA THR A 38 29.26 24.45 -5.54
C THR A 38 29.82 24.57 -4.12
N VAL A 39 29.32 23.76 -3.18
CA VAL A 39 29.74 23.81 -1.76
C VAL A 39 31.17 23.30 -1.57
N LEU A 40 31.51 22.15 -2.17
CA LEU A 40 32.89 21.62 -2.08
C LEU A 40 33.90 22.57 -2.75
N ARG A 41 33.49 23.26 -3.82
CA ARG A 41 34.37 24.21 -4.51
C ARG A 41 34.62 25.50 -3.72
N ASN A 42 33.60 26.03 -3.04
CA ASN A 42 33.71 27.25 -2.23
C ASN A 42 34.33 26.99 -0.84
N TYR A 43 34.15 25.77 -0.31
CA TYR A 43 34.69 25.35 0.99
C TYR A 43 35.39 23.99 0.86
N PRO A 44 36.58 23.94 0.22
CA PRO A 44 37.33 22.69 0.01
C PRO A 44 37.65 21.99 1.33
N VAL A 45 37.67 20.66 1.33
CA VAL A 45 37.90 19.79 2.50
C VAL A 45 36.78 19.88 3.55
N ILE A 46 36.47 21.08 4.06
CA ILE A 46 35.46 21.30 5.12
C ILE A 46 34.04 20.99 4.62
N GLY A 47 33.74 21.28 3.35
CA GLY A 47 32.42 21.00 2.75
C GLY A 47 32.03 19.52 2.79
N HIS A 48 32.99 18.59 2.85
CA HIS A 48 32.71 17.15 3.02
C HIS A 48 32.03 16.84 4.35
N LEU A 49 32.30 17.63 5.40
CA LEU A 49 31.65 17.48 6.70
C LEU A 49 30.14 17.72 6.60
N ARG A 50 29.70 18.67 5.78
CA ARG A 50 28.27 18.91 5.53
C ARG A 50 27.60 17.64 4.99
N TYR A 51 28.14 17.07 3.91
CA TYR A 51 27.56 15.89 3.27
C TYR A 51 27.62 14.65 4.16
N PHE A 52 28.70 14.52 4.96
CA PHE A 52 28.78 13.48 5.99
C PHE A 52 27.68 13.64 7.03
N LEU A 53 27.54 14.83 7.64
CA LEU A 53 26.52 15.11 8.65
C LEU A 53 25.10 15.04 8.08
N GLU A 54 24.88 15.45 6.83
CA GLU A 54 23.60 15.33 6.13
C GLU A 54 23.21 13.85 6.00
N LYS A 55 24.14 13.01 5.53
CA LYS A 55 23.95 11.55 5.43
C LYS A 55 23.72 10.89 6.80
N GLN A 56 24.46 11.27 7.84
CA GLN A 56 24.23 10.75 9.19
C GLN A 56 22.90 11.26 9.78
N GLY A 57 22.57 12.51 9.49
CA GLY A 57 21.32 13.17 9.87
C GLY A 57 20.09 12.43 9.35
N GLU A 58 20.13 11.85 8.15
CA GLU A 58 19.06 10.99 7.63
C GLU A 58 18.71 9.83 8.58
N TYR A 59 19.71 9.22 9.21
CA TYR A 59 19.50 8.11 10.16
C TYR A 59 19.12 8.61 11.56
N PHE A 60 19.70 9.73 11.99
CA PHE A 60 19.50 10.27 13.34
C PHE A 60 18.20 11.04 13.52
N ARG A 61 17.65 11.65 12.45
CA ARG A 61 16.43 12.49 12.51
C ARG A 61 15.27 11.81 13.21
N GLN A 62 15.06 10.53 12.92
CA GLN A 62 13.97 9.71 13.48
C GLN A 62 14.14 9.42 14.98
N TYR A 63 15.38 9.39 15.51
CA TYR A 63 15.65 8.94 16.88
C TYR A 63 15.97 10.07 17.84
N PHE A 64 16.64 11.14 17.37
CA PHE A 64 17.14 12.20 18.24
C PHE A 64 16.40 13.53 18.09
N PHE A 65 15.61 13.72 17.03
CA PHE A 65 15.12 15.05 16.66
C PHE A 65 13.60 15.17 16.43
N MET A 66 12.86 14.07 16.28
CA MET A 66 11.41 14.09 16.03
C MET A 66 10.64 13.45 17.20
N ASN A 67 9.55 14.09 17.63
CA ASN A 67 8.64 13.48 18.59
C ASN A 67 7.82 12.35 17.94
N ASP A 68 7.27 11.45 18.76
CA ASP A 68 6.61 10.22 18.31
C ASP A 68 5.41 10.43 17.37
N ARG A 69 4.83 11.65 17.32
CA ARG A 69 3.67 12.02 16.49
C ARG A 69 4.00 12.95 15.30
N GLU A 70 5.25 13.37 15.12
CA GLU A 70 5.65 14.36 14.11
C GLU A 70 6.23 13.76 12.82
N GLU A 71 6.70 12.52 12.86
CA GLU A 71 7.36 11.88 11.71
C GLU A 71 6.38 11.60 10.55
N LEU A 72 6.82 11.92 9.33
CA LEU A 72 6.12 11.63 8.07
C LEU A 72 6.90 10.59 7.25
N PRO A 73 6.25 9.78 6.40
CA PRO A 73 4.80 9.73 6.14
C PRO A 73 3.97 9.00 7.20
N PHE A 74 4.60 8.22 8.10
CA PHE A 74 3.97 7.64 9.28
C PHE A 74 4.79 7.92 10.52
N ASN A 75 4.10 8.38 11.57
CA ASN A 75 4.74 8.67 12.83
C ASN A 75 5.09 7.41 13.63
N ARG A 76 6.01 7.54 14.59
CA ARG A 76 6.51 6.42 15.39
C ARG A 76 5.41 5.76 16.22
N ALA A 77 4.43 6.51 16.71
CA ALA A 77 3.27 5.93 17.40
C ALA A 77 2.47 4.97 16.50
N THR A 78 2.24 5.36 15.24
CA THR A 78 1.55 4.53 14.25
C THR A 78 2.36 3.29 13.88
N ARG A 79 3.66 3.45 13.61
CA ARG A 79 4.55 2.31 13.30
C ARG A 79 4.68 1.36 14.50
N GLY A 80 4.84 1.92 15.70
CA GLY A 80 4.90 1.19 16.96
C GLY A 80 3.62 0.37 17.22
N TRP A 81 2.44 0.92 16.92
CA TRP A 81 1.18 0.16 16.98
C TRP A 81 1.24 -1.07 16.08
N VAL A 82 1.59 -0.90 14.81
CA VAL A 82 1.68 -2.01 13.85
C VAL A 82 2.72 -3.04 14.30
N TYR A 83 3.87 -2.61 14.83
CA TYR A 83 4.89 -3.52 15.33
C TYR A 83 4.42 -4.33 16.54
N ARG A 84 3.75 -3.72 17.53
CA ARG A 84 3.20 -4.43 18.69
C ARG A 84 2.15 -5.45 18.27
N LEU A 85 1.22 -5.03 17.41
CA LEU A 85 0.16 -5.90 16.91
C LEU A 85 0.73 -7.08 16.13
N ALA A 86 1.71 -6.83 15.24
CA ALA A 86 2.41 -7.88 14.50
C ALA A 86 3.18 -8.84 15.42
N LYS A 87 3.73 -8.37 16.54
CA LYS A 87 4.42 -9.23 17.50
C LYS A 87 3.49 -9.90 18.52
N ALA A 88 2.17 -9.68 18.43
CA ALA A 88 1.19 -10.12 19.41
C ALA A 88 1.48 -9.62 20.85
N GLU A 89 2.09 -8.45 20.99
CA GLU A 89 2.41 -7.82 22.29
C GLU A 89 1.18 -7.13 22.93
N GLY A 90 0.02 -7.14 22.26
CA GLY A 90 -1.23 -6.53 22.73
C GLY A 90 -1.33 -5.01 22.47
N GLY A 91 -2.56 -4.49 22.58
CA GLY A 91 -2.90 -3.07 22.38
C GLY A 91 -3.06 -2.26 23.67
N LEU A 92 -2.93 -2.90 24.85
CA LEU A 92 -3.05 -2.24 26.14
C LEU A 92 -1.88 -1.28 26.35
N ILE A 93 -2.20 -0.01 26.58
CA ILE A 93 -1.25 1.04 26.93
C ILE A 93 -1.67 1.65 28.26
N GLY A 94 -0.68 2.04 29.08
CA GLY A 94 -0.94 2.90 30.23
C GLY A 94 -1.04 4.37 29.80
N PHE A 95 -1.58 5.21 30.69
CA PHE A 95 -1.80 6.65 30.48
C PHE A 95 -2.95 7.00 29.51
N GLY A 96 -3.29 8.29 29.41
CA GLY A 96 -4.33 8.79 28.50
C GLY A 96 -3.92 8.82 27.02
N SER A 97 -4.87 9.16 26.15
CA SER A 97 -4.63 9.26 24.70
C SER A 97 -3.56 10.31 24.38
N THR A 98 -2.54 9.91 23.61
CA THR A 98 -1.59 10.84 22.99
C THR A 98 -2.04 11.29 21.59
N ASN A 99 -3.24 10.89 21.15
CA ASN A 99 -3.80 11.30 19.87
C ASN A 99 -4.42 12.68 20.02
N ASN A 100 -4.08 13.64 19.16
CA ASN A 100 -4.63 14.98 19.22
C ASN A 100 -6.08 15.00 18.70
N THR A 101 -7.05 14.92 19.60
CA THR A 101 -8.48 14.91 19.25
C THR A 101 -9.04 16.26 18.83
N ASN A 102 -8.21 17.31 18.79
CA ASN A 102 -8.61 18.64 18.28
C ASN A 102 -8.12 18.90 16.85
N GLU A 103 -7.28 18.02 16.29
CA GLU A 103 -6.78 18.18 14.93
C GLU A 103 -7.89 17.88 13.91
N PRO A 104 -8.14 18.78 12.93
CA PRO A 104 -9.09 18.52 11.86
C PRO A 104 -8.82 17.17 11.15
N GLY A 105 -9.87 16.41 10.90
CA GLY A 105 -9.79 15.05 10.36
C GLY A 105 -9.59 13.95 11.40
N SER A 106 -9.44 14.30 12.69
CA SER A 106 -9.41 13.29 13.76
C SER A 106 -10.73 12.52 13.85
N ILE A 107 -10.59 11.21 14.04
CA ILE A 107 -11.70 10.25 14.07
C ILE A 107 -12.12 10.05 15.53
N LEU A 108 -13.38 10.30 15.83
CA LEU A 108 -14.00 10.05 17.13
C LEU A 108 -15.16 9.08 16.94
N PHE A 109 -15.06 7.88 17.50
CA PHE A 109 -16.17 6.93 17.48
C PHE A 109 -17.22 7.31 18.52
N VAL A 110 -18.49 7.15 18.16
CA VAL A 110 -19.63 7.38 19.04
C VAL A 110 -19.86 6.10 19.84
N ASN A 111 -19.45 6.11 21.11
CA ASN A 111 -19.68 4.95 21.97
C ASN A 111 -21.17 4.81 22.30
N HIS A 112 -21.63 3.57 22.39
CA HIS A 112 -22.95 3.27 22.90
C HIS A 112 -22.90 3.22 24.44
N PRO A 113 -23.88 3.79 25.18
CA PRO A 113 -23.89 3.74 26.65
C PRO A 113 -24.07 2.31 27.20
N PHE A 114 -24.58 1.40 26.37
CA PHE A 114 -24.75 -0.02 26.67
C PHE A 114 -24.06 -0.85 25.59
N PRO A 115 -22.72 -0.98 25.62
CA PRO A 115 -21.98 -1.68 24.58
C PRO A 115 -22.33 -3.19 24.55
N VAL A 116 -22.03 -3.84 23.43
CA VAL A 116 -22.38 -5.25 23.22
C VAL A 116 -21.62 -6.16 24.20
N LEU A 117 -22.36 -6.99 24.93
CA LEU A 117 -21.81 -8.01 25.83
C LEU A 117 -21.11 -9.11 25.06
N GLU A 118 -20.24 -9.89 25.72
CA GLU A 118 -19.42 -10.90 25.03
C GLU A 118 -20.26 -12.02 24.41
N GLU A 119 -21.31 -12.44 25.11
CA GLU A 119 -22.30 -13.42 24.66
C GLU A 119 -23.16 -12.96 23.46
N ASP A 120 -23.26 -11.63 23.25
CA ASP A 120 -24.05 -11.04 22.16
C ASP A 120 -23.22 -10.73 20.90
N ARG A 121 -21.89 -10.91 20.97
CA ARG A 121 -20.99 -10.67 19.83
C ARG A 121 -21.26 -11.71 18.75
N LEU A 122 -21.30 -11.26 17.50
CA LEU A 122 -21.38 -12.12 16.34
C LEU A 122 -20.05 -12.10 15.58
N PRO A 123 -19.65 -13.21 14.95
CA PRO A 123 -18.49 -13.18 14.06
C PRO A 123 -18.80 -12.26 12.88
N THR A 124 -17.81 -11.44 12.48
CA THR A 124 -17.95 -10.63 11.27
C THR A 124 -18.15 -11.54 10.05
N PRO A 125 -19.27 -11.41 9.32
CA PRO A 125 -19.58 -12.33 8.23
C PRO A 125 -18.65 -12.10 7.02
N PRO A 126 -18.29 -13.16 6.28
CA PRO A 126 -17.60 -13.00 4.99
C PRO A 126 -18.53 -12.36 3.96
N LEU A 127 -17.97 -11.71 2.92
CA LEU A 127 -18.75 -11.14 1.82
C LEU A 127 -18.35 -11.74 0.47
N ALA A 128 -19.34 -12.12 -0.32
CA ALA A 128 -19.14 -12.58 -1.69
C ALA A 128 -18.87 -11.41 -2.65
N ILE A 129 -17.97 -11.64 -3.59
CA ILE A 129 -17.59 -10.75 -4.69
C ILE A 129 -17.95 -11.47 -6.00
N GLY A 130 -18.70 -10.81 -6.87
CA GLY A 130 -19.14 -11.36 -8.15
C GLY A 130 -20.25 -12.42 -8.07
N GLU A 131 -20.98 -12.47 -6.96
CA GLU A 131 -22.19 -13.30 -6.80
C GLU A 131 -23.19 -13.01 -7.93
N ASP A 132 -23.82 -14.05 -8.49
CA ASP A 132 -24.73 -14.01 -9.66
C ASP A 132 -24.14 -13.55 -11.01
N PHE A 133 -22.93 -12.98 -11.03
CA PHE A 133 -22.30 -12.45 -12.25
C PHE A 133 -21.06 -13.24 -12.70
N CYS A 134 -20.47 -14.05 -11.83
CA CYS A 134 -19.26 -14.84 -12.10
C CYS A 134 -19.56 -16.34 -12.01
N ARG A 135 -18.85 -17.14 -12.83
CA ARG A 135 -18.93 -18.61 -12.73
C ARG A 135 -18.35 -19.12 -11.42
N GLU A 136 -17.31 -18.46 -10.92
CA GLU A 136 -16.62 -18.77 -9.68
C GLU A 136 -16.56 -17.51 -8.80
N PRO A 137 -17.62 -17.19 -8.04
CA PRO A 137 -17.61 -16.04 -7.13
C PRO A 137 -16.56 -16.22 -6.02
N PHE A 138 -16.03 -15.10 -5.52
CA PHE A 138 -15.00 -15.10 -4.49
C PHE A 138 -15.56 -14.70 -3.13
N LEU A 139 -15.40 -15.55 -2.13
CA LEU A 139 -15.81 -15.27 -0.76
C LEU A 139 -14.68 -14.60 0.05
N GLY A 140 -14.75 -13.28 0.22
CA GLY A 140 -13.82 -12.50 1.01
C GLY A 140 -14.06 -12.67 2.52
N ARG A 141 -13.16 -13.38 3.20
CA ARG A 141 -13.30 -13.75 4.62
C ARG A 141 -12.84 -12.66 5.59
N SER A 142 -11.69 -12.04 5.33
CA SER A 142 -11.13 -10.99 6.17
C SER A 142 -11.63 -9.60 5.76
N VAL A 143 -11.82 -8.71 6.74
CA VAL A 143 -12.08 -7.28 6.48
C VAL A 143 -10.81 -6.60 5.98
N VAL A 144 -9.67 -6.87 6.62
CA VAL A 144 -8.36 -6.29 6.28
C VAL A 144 -7.51 -7.26 5.46
N ASN A 145 -7.03 -6.82 4.31
CA ASN A 145 -6.31 -7.66 3.34
C ASN A 145 -5.05 -6.98 2.79
N ILE A 146 -4.17 -7.78 2.16
CA ILE A 146 -2.88 -7.30 1.65
C ILE A 146 -3.08 -6.66 0.28
N SER A 147 -2.81 -5.35 0.20
CA SER A 147 -2.86 -4.60 -1.07
C SER A 147 -1.71 -5.00 -2.02
N GLY A 148 -1.94 -4.85 -3.32
CA GLY A 148 -0.96 -5.14 -4.37
C GLY A 148 0.40 -4.49 -4.19
N MET A 149 1.43 -5.33 -4.07
CA MET A 149 2.83 -4.93 -4.03
C MET A 149 3.64 -5.87 -4.94
N SER A 150 4.07 -5.36 -6.09
CA SER A 150 4.72 -6.21 -7.11
C SER A 150 5.93 -6.97 -6.58
N PHE A 151 6.02 -8.27 -6.90
CA PHE A 151 7.31 -8.96 -6.88
C PHE A 151 8.27 -8.25 -7.83
N GLY A 152 9.44 -7.91 -7.32
CA GLY A 152 10.35 -6.95 -7.92
C GLY A 152 10.42 -5.65 -7.13
N ALA A 153 9.28 -5.03 -6.76
CA ALA A 153 9.33 -3.92 -5.80
C ALA A 153 9.66 -4.45 -4.40
N ILE A 154 9.01 -5.54 -3.99
CA ILE A 154 9.31 -6.30 -2.78
C ILE A 154 10.16 -7.55 -3.11
N SER A 155 10.89 -8.02 -2.10
CA SER A 155 11.82 -9.14 -2.18
C SER A 155 11.11 -10.50 -2.16
N GLU A 156 11.81 -11.54 -2.60
CA GLU A 156 11.34 -12.94 -2.49
C GLU A 156 10.92 -13.33 -1.06
N PRO A 157 11.76 -13.16 -0.01
CA PRO A 157 11.36 -13.54 1.34
C PRO A 157 10.20 -12.69 1.86
N ALA A 158 10.03 -11.44 1.40
CA ALA A 158 8.86 -10.64 1.72
C ALA A 158 7.59 -11.24 1.11
N VAL A 159 7.59 -11.59 -0.18
CA VAL A 159 6.43 -12.23 -0.85
C VAL A 159 6.07 -13.56 -0.18
N ARG A 160 7.07 -14.41 0.11
CA ARG A 160 6.84 -15.68 0.82
C ARG A 160 6.21 -15.48 2.20
N ALA A 161 6.74 -14.54 2.98
CA ALA A 161 6.20 -14.23 4.31
C ALA A 161 4.77 -13.69 4.24
N LEU A 162 4.47 -12.85 3.25
CA LEU A 162 3.11 -12.34 3.03
C LEU A 162 2.15 -13.45 2.61
N SER A 163 2.52 -14.29 1.64
CA SER A 163 1.70 -15.41 1.18
C SER A 163 1.39 -16.40 2.30
N ARG A 164 2.42 -16.86 3.03
CA ARG A 164 2.25 -17.78 4.17
C ARG A 164 1.45 -17.14 5.31
N GLY A 165 1.70 -15.86 5.61
CA GLY A 165 0.99 -15.14 6.67
C GLY A 165 -0.47 -14.84 6.32
N ALA A 166 -0.77 -14.56 5.06
CA ALA A 166 -2.13 -14.36 4.55
C ALA A 166 -2.98 -15.62 4.69
N ALA A 167 -2.40 -16.77 4.33
CA ALA A 167 -3.05 -18.08 4.48
C ALA A 167 -3.41 -18.37 5.95
N LEU A 168 -2.46 -18.11 6.87
CA LEU A 168 -2.68 -18.27 8.30
C LEU A 168 -3.77 -17.34 8.85
N ALA A 169 -3.88 -16.12 8.34
CA ALA A 169 -4.89 -15.15 8.77
C ALA A 169 -6.24 -15.29 8.04
N GLY A 170 -6.33 -16.11 6.99
CA GLY A 170 -7.51 -16.19 6.13
C GLY A 170 -7.81 -14.89 5.37
N CYS A 171 -6.80 -14.05 5.13
CA CYS A 171 -6.92 -12.87 4.27
C CYS A 171 -6.32 -13.14 2.89
N TRP A 172 -6.70 -12.35 1.88
CA TRP A 172 -6.12 -12.48 0.55
C TRP A 172 -4.87 -11.63 0.38
N MET A 173 -4.11 -11.97 -0.67
CA MET A 173 -2.97 -11.20 -1.15
C MET A 173 -3.15 -10.79 -2.60
N ASP A 174 -3.00 -9.50 -2.86
CA ASP A 174 -2.89 -8.98 -4.23
C ASP A 174 -1.41 -9.00 -4.69
N THR A 175 -1.17 -9.51 -5.90
CA THR A 175 0.17 -9.66 -6.50
C THR A 175 0.88 -8.34 -6.77
N GLY A 176 0.11 -7.25 -6.91
CA GLY A 176 0.57 -6.03 -7.54
C GLY A 176 0.86 -6.20 -9.04
N GLU A 177 1.34 -5.14 -9.68
CA GLU A 177 1.58 -5.08 -11.13
C GLU A 177 2.72 -5.99 -11.64
N GLY A 178 3.38 -6.78 -10.78
CA GLY A 178 4.63 -7.47 -11.13
C GLY A 178 4.47 -8.79 -11.88
N GLY A 179 3.24 -9.26 -12.03
CA GLY A 179 2.94 -10.63 -12.43
C GLY A 179 2.84 -11.58 -11.22
N LEU A 180 2.26 -12.76 -11.48
CA LEU A 180 2.15 -13.84 -10.49
C LEU A 180 3.47 -14.62 -10.44
N SER A 181 4.05 -14.74 -9.25
CA SER A 181 5.24 -15.58 -9.01
C SER A 181 4.88 -16.81 -8.18
N SER A 182 5.70 -17.86 -8.24
CA SER A 182 5.55 -19.05 -7.40
C SER A 182 5.53 -18.74 -5.91
N PHE A 183 6.23 -17.68 -5.47
CA PHE A 183 6.25 -17.24 -4.07
C PHE A 183 4.90 -16.72 -3.57
N HIS A 184 4.04 -16.20 -4.46
CA HIS A 184 2.68 -15.81 -4.08
C HIS A 184 1.81 -17.05 -3.78
N LEU A 185 2.08 -18.16 -4.45
CA LEU A 185 1.30 -19.40 -4.35
C LEU A 185 1.75 -20.30 -3.20
N GLU A 186 3.00 -20.15 -2.76
CA GLU A 186 3.67 -21.02 -1.79
C GLU A 186 2.93 -21.16 -0.45
N GLY A 187 2.28 -20.09 0.02
CA GLY A 187 1.51 -20.10 1.26
C GLY A 187 0.12 -20.69 1.15
N GLY A 188 -0.42 -20.87 -0.08
CA GLY A 188 -1.78 -21.36 -0.29
C GLY A 188 -2.89 -20.36 0.07
N CYS A 189 -2.58 -19.07 0.18
CA CYS A 189 -3.59 -18.02 0.40
C CYS A 189 -4.42 -17.74 -0.87
N ASP A 190 -5.57 -17.10 -0.69
CA ASP A 190 -6.34 -16.55 -1.81
C ASP A 190 -5.57 -15.37 -2.44
N VAL A 191 -5.48 -15.37 -3.77
CA VAL A 191 -4.69 -14.39 -4.53
C VAL A 191 -5.60 -13.57 -5.45
N VAL A 192 -5.40 -12.24 -5.42
CA VAL A 192 -5.95 -11.33 -6.43
C VAL A 192 -4.85 -11.00 -7.43
N MET A 193 -5.04 -11.36 -8.70
CA MET A 193 -4.07 -11.08 -9.75
C MET A 193 -4.29 -9.67 -10.30
N GLN A 194 -3.37 -8.75 -10.06
CA GLN A 194 -3.46 -7.40 -10.58
C GLN A 194 -2.88 -7.29 -11.99
N ILE A 195 -3.69 -6.75 -12.92
CA ILE A 195 -3.32 -6.46 -14.30
C ILE A 195 -2.94 -4.97 -14.37
N GLY A 196 -1.62 -4.70 -14.38
CA GLY A 196 -1.07 -3.37 -14.63
C GLY A 196 -1.01 -3.02 -16.12
N THR A 197 -0.68 -1.78 -16.45
CA THR A 197 -0.70 -1.24 -17.83
C THR A 197 0.31 -1.90 -18.80
N ALA A 198 1.30 -2.62 -18.26
CA ALA A 198 2.25 -3.41 -19.04
C ALA A 198 1.87 -4.90 -19.17
N ASN A 199 0.71 -5.31 -18.62
CA ASN A 199 0.16 -6.66 -18.64
C ASN A 199 1.06 -7.75 -18.03
N TYR A 200 2.04 -7.42 -17.18
CA TYR A 200 2.95 -8.43 -16.62
C TYR A 200 2.20 -9.62 -15.98
N GLY A 201 2.68 -10.84 -16.26
CA GLY A 201 2.02 -12.10 -15.89
C GLY A 201 0.89 -12.55 -16.84
N VAL A 202 0.29 -11.66 -17.62
CA VAL A 202 -0.75 -11.96 -18.64
C VAL A 202 -0.44 -11.28 -19.99
N ARG A 203 0.85 -11.14 -20.27
CA ARG A 203 1.41 -10.38 -21.41
C ARG A 203 1.80 -11.32 -22.55
N ALA A 204 1.49 -10.93 -23.78
CA ALA A 204 2.02 -11.55 -25.00
C ALA A 204 3.42 -11.00 -25.35
N ALA A 205 4.13 -11.67 -26.26
CA ALA A 205 5.50 -11.28 -26.63
C ALA A 205 5.62 -9.84 -27.15
N ASP A 206 4.59 -9.33 -27.82
CA ASP A 206 4.49 -7.95 -28.33
C ASP A 206 4.13 -6.90 -27.24
N GLY A 207 3.84 -7.35 -26.02
CA GLY A 207 3.42 -6.51 -24.91
C GLY A 207 1.92 -6.27 -24.78
N SER A 208 1.12 -6.83 -25.67
CA SER A 208 -0.34 -6.82 -25.56
C SER A 208 -0.83 -7.79 -24.47
N PHE A 209 -2.12 -7.74 -24.18
CA PHE A 209 -2.77 -8.66 -23.26
C PHE A 209 -2.97 -10.03 -23.93
N SER A 210 -2.47 -11.11 -23.33
CA SER A 210 -2.68 -12.48 -23.81
C SER A 210 -3.89 -13.10 -23.14
N ARG A 211 -4.85 -13.53 -23.97
CA ARG A 211 -6.07 -14.23 -23.50
C ARG A 211 -5.73 -15.62 -22.96
N GLU A 212 -4.76 -16.29 -23.59
CA GLU A 212 -4.27 -17.62 -23.24
C GLU A 212 -3.61 -17.59 -21.86
N ARG A 213 -2.69 -16.65 -21.63
CA ARG A 213 -2.05 -16.47 -20.32
C ARG A 213 -3.06 -16.12 -19.23
N ALA A 214 -4.07 -15.29 -19.53
CA ALA A 214 -5.12 -14.99 -18.57
C ALA A 214 -5.91 -16.25 -18.15
N LYS A 215 -6.21 -17.16 -19.09
CA LYS A 215 -6.84 -18.46 -18.79
C LYS A 215 -5.92 -19.37 -17.98
N GLU A 216 -4.64 -19.46 -18.34
CA GLU A 216 -3.64 -20.24 -17.60
C GLU A 216 -3.53 -19.78 -16.14
N VAL A 217 -3.44 -18.47 -15.91
CA VAL A 217 -3.39 -17.89 -14.56
C VAL A 217 -4.71 -18.13 -13.82
N ALA A 218 -5.85 -18.01 -14.50
CA ALA A 218 -7.15 -18.26 -13.89
C ALA A 218 -7.36 -19.74 -13.50
N ALA A 219 -6.75 -20.69 -14.21
CA ALA A 219 -6.83 -22.11 -13.88
C ALA A 219 -6.14 -22.47 -12.54
N ILE A 220 -5.31 -21.57 -12.01
CA ILE A 220 -4.66 -21.76 -10.70
C ILE A 220 -5.71 -21.61 -9.58
N PRO A 221 -5.92 -22.63 -8.73
CA PRO A 221 -6.99 -22.61 -7.72
C PRO A 221 -6.91 -21.45 -6.72
N GLN A 222 -5.70 -21.01 -6.39
CA GLN A 222 -5.45 -19.91 -5.45
C GLN A 222 -5.84 -18.54 -6.02
N VAL A 223 -5.83 -18.36 -7.36
CA VAL A 223 -6.21 -17.07 -7.97
C VAL A 223 -7.72 -16.96 -7.89
N LYS A 224 -8.24 -16.03 -7.08
CA LYS A 224 -9.68 -15.89 -6.83
C LYS A 224 -10.33 -14.72 -7.57
N ALA A 225 -9.56 -13.71 -7.95
CA ALA A 225 -10.08 -12.54 -8.66
C ALA A 225 -8.98 -11.87 -9.48
N PHE A 226 -9.40 -11.00 -10.40
CA PHE A 226 -8.52 -10.15 -11.19
C PHE A 226 -8.80 -8.67 -10.90
N GLU A 227 -7.75 -7.86 -10.83
CA GLU A 227 -7.87 -6.42 -10.59
C GLU A 227 -7.24 -5.65 -11.75
N ILE A 228 -8.05 -4.96 -12.55
CA ILE A 228 -7.56 -4.05 -13.58
C ILE A 228 -7.15 -2.74 -12.91
N LYS A 229 -5.86 -2.48 -12.87
CA LYS A 229 -5.33 -1.27 -12.24
C LYS A 229 -5.27 -0.12 -13.23
N LEU A 230 -6.07 0.91 -13.03
CA LEU A 230 -5.97 2.17 -13.78
C LEU A 230 -4.89 3.07 -13.22
N SER A 231 -4.83 3.19 -11.89
CA SER A 231 -3.89 4.08 -11.21
C SER A 231 -3.63 3.63 -9.76
N GLN A 232 -2.71 4.31 -9.08
CA GLN A 232 -2.45 4.17 -7.64
C GLN A 232 -2.21 5.56 -7.07
N GLY A 233 -2.45 5.74 -5.77
CA GLY A 233 -2.35 7.05 -5.11
C GLY A 233 -1.01 7.76 -5.29
N ALA A 234 0.11 7.02 -5.24
CA ALA A 234 1.45 7.61 -5.31
C ALA A 234 1.87 8.16 -6.68
N LYS A 235 1.20 7.76 -7.76
CA LYS A 235 1.52 8.22 -9.13
C LYS A 235 0.35 8.02 -10.11
N PRO A 236 -0.79 8.69 -9.90
CA PRO A 236 -1.87 8.71 -10.88
C PRO A 236 -1.33 9.25 -12.21
N GLY A 237 -1.83 8.69 -13.32
CA GLY A 237 -1.38 9.08 -14.67
C GLY A 237 0.01 8.54 -15.08
N LYS A 238 0.65 7.67 -14.28
CA LYS A 238 1.92 7.02 -14.66
C LYS A 238 1.97 5.53 -14.31
N GLY A 239 2.43 4.73 -15.26
CA GLY A 239 2.59 3.29 -15.12
C GLY A 239 3.62 2.88 -14.05
N GLY A 240 3.63 1.60 -13.68
CA GLY A 240 4.64 1.01 -12.78
C GLY A 240 6.08 1.34 -13.21
N VAL A 241 6.94 1.64 -12.23
CA VAL A 241 8.37 1.87 -12.42
C VAL A 241 9.13 0.88 -11.54
N LEU A 242 10.00 0.07 -12.14
CA LEU A 242 10.96 -0.77 -11.42
C LEU A 242 12.36 -0.52 -11.99
N PRO A 243 13.30 0.03 -11.19
CA PRO A 243 14.67 0.26 -11.65
C PRO A 243 15.37 -1.03 -12.09
N GLY A 244 16.21 -0.96 -13.11
CA GLY A 244 16.91 -2.08 -13.74
C GLY A 244 17.80 -2.85 -12.78
N ALA A 245 18.38 -2.17 -11.78
CA ALA A 245 19.11 -2.79 -10.68
C ALA A 245 18.26 -3.79 -9.85
N LYS A 246 16.93 -3.77 -10.02
CA LYS A 246 15.97 -4.68 -9.38
C LYS A 246 15.32 -5.65 -10.37
N VAL A 247 15.62 -5.55 -11.67
CA VAL A 247 15.09 -6.45 -12.71
C VAL A 247 16.07 -7.62 -12.87
N THR A 248 16.08 -8.52 -11.89
CA THR A 248 16.85 -9.77 -11.97
C THR A 248 16.32 -10.67 -13.09
N GLU A 249 17.08 -11.68 -13.50
CA GLU A 249 16.64 -12.65 -14.52
C GLU A 249 15.30 -13.31 -14.17
N GLN A 250 15.09 -13.66 -12.90
CA GLN A 250 13.84 -14.22 -12.42
C GLN A 250 12.66 -13.25 -12.60
N ILE A 251 12.86 -11.97 -12.26
CA ILE A 251 11.83 -10.93 -12.41
C ILE A 251 11.56 -10.65 -13.88
N ALA A 252 12.62 -10.60 -14.69
CA ALA A 252 12.56 -10.44 -16.13
C ALA A 252 11.74 -11.55 -16.80
N SER A 253 11.97 -12.80 -16.40
CA SER A 253 11.23 -13.99 -16.86
C SER A 253 9.73 -13.91 -16.52
N ILE A 254 9.39 -13.61 -15.26
CA ILE A 254 7.98 -13.47 -14.83
C ILE A 254 7.26 -12.35 -15.59
N ARG A 255 7.97 -11.26 -15.89
CA ARG A 255 7.41 -10.08 -16.56
C ARG A 255 7.43 -10.17 -18.08
N GLY A 256 8.19 -11.09 -18.67
CA GLY A 256 8.41 -11.15 -20.11
C GLY A 256 9.14 -9.90 -20.64
N ILE A 257 10.18 -9.44 -19.94
CA ILE A 257 11.00 -8.27 -20.32
C ILE A 257 12.50 -8.61 -20.25
N PRO A 258 13.41 -7.82 -20.85
CA PRO A 258 14.85 -8.01 -20.71
C PRO A 258 15.34 -7.80 -19.26
N PRO A 259 16.33 -8.58 -18.78
CA PRO A 259 16.93 -8.37 -17.48
C PRO A 259 17.79 -7.11 -17.42
N LEU A 260 17.98 -6.57 -16.21
CA LEU A 260 18.85 -5.44 -15.86
C LEU A 260 18.50 -4.11 -16.54
N GLN A 261 17.32 -4.00 -17.15
CA GLN A 261 16.82 -2.75 -17.75
C GLN A 261 15.70 -2.15 -16.93
N ASP A 262 15.61 -0.82 -16.92
CA ASP A 262 14.49 -0.12 -16.27
C ASP A 262 13.16 -0.57 -16.87
N SER A 263 12.26 -1.04 -16.01
CA SER A 263 10.91 -1.44 -16.39
C SER A 263 9.98 -0.25 -16.17
N ILE A 264 9.62 0.43 -17.26
CA ILE A 264 8.72 1.58 -17.28
C ILE A 264 7.44 1.19 -18.01
N SER A 265 6.34 1.14 -17.27
CA SER A 265 5.05 0.74 -17.83
C SER A 265 4.34 1.93 -18.50
N PRO A 266 3.48 1.70 -19.51
CA PRO A 266 2.67 2.74 -20.12
C PRO A 266 1.80 3.50 -19.09
N ASN A 267 1.45 4.76 -19.37
CA ASN A 267 0.65 5.58 -18.46
C ASN A 267 -0.81 5.11 -18.31
N ARG A 268 -1.33 4.40 -19.32
CA ARG A 268 -2.64 3.74 -19.33
C ARG A 268 -2.54 2.38 -19.99
N HIS A 269 -3.54 1.52 -19.77
CA HIS A 269 -3.73 0.31 -20.59
C HIS A 269 -3.91 0.74 -22.06
N ARG A 270 -3.19 0.11 -22.99
CA ARG A 270 -3.18 0.54 -24.39
C ARG A 270 -4.57 0.44 -25.03
N ASP A 271 -5.31 -0.60 -24.63
CA ASP A 271 -6.66 -0.97 -25.04
C ASP A 271 -7.78 -0.30 -24.23
N VAL A 272 -7.46 0.54 -23.23
CA VAL A 272 -8.45 1.28 -22.45
C VAL A 272 -8.14 2.77 -22.45
N ALA A 273 -8.99 3.56 -23.09
CA ALA A 273 -8.89 5.02 -23.16
C ALA A 273 -10.13 5.73 -22.61
N ASN A 274 -11.23 5.01 -22.36
CA ASN A 274 -12.48 5.54 -21.84
C ASN A 274 -13.24 4.47 -21.03
N VAL A 275 -14.36 4.87 -20.42
CA VAL A 275 -15.18 3.99 -19.57
C VAL A 275 -15.78 2.82 -20.35
N ASP A 276 -16.29 3.02 -21.57
CA ASP A 276 -16.87 1.91 -22.35
C ASP A 276 -15.83 0.82 -22.63
N GLN A 277 -14.60 1.19 -23.01
CA GLN A 277 -13.50 0.25 -23.21
C GLN A 277 -13.05 -0.41 -21.90
N LEU A 278 -13.14 0.30 -20.77
CA LEU A 278 -12.88 -0.30 -19.46
C LEU A 278 -13.91 -1.39 -19.15
N LEU A 279 -15.19 -1.12 -19.40
CA LEU A 279 -16.27 -2.10 -19.21
C LEU A 279 -16.11 -3.29 -20.16
N ASP A 280 -15.70 -3.08 -21.41
CA ASP A 280 -15.36 -4.16 -22.35
C ASP A 280 -14.21 -5.02 -21.83
N LYS A 281 -13.18 -4.39 -21.25
CA LYS A 281 -12.05 -5.10 -20.67
C LYS A 281 -12.46 -5.93 -19.45
N ILE A 282 -13.30 -5.38 -18.58
CA ILE A 282 -13.85 -6.08 -17.42
C ILE A 282 -14.61 -7.32 -17.88
N ALA A 283 -15.55 -7.15 -18.82
CA ALA A 283 -16.35 -8.26 -19.37
C ALA A 283 -15.45 -9.32 -20.01
N LEU A 284 -14.48 -8.92 -20.84
CA LEU A 284 -13.53 -9.83 -21.46
C LEU A 284 -12.75 -10.67 -20.43
N VAL A 285 -12.19 -10.03 -19.41
CA VAL A 285 -11.42 -10.76 -18.39
C VAL A 285 -12.34 -11.68 -17.60
N ARG A 286 -13.56 -11.25 -17.26
CA ARG A 286 -14.53 -12.08 -16.55
C ARG A 286 -14.95 -13.29 -17.38
N ASP A 287 -15.21 -13.11 -18.67
CA ASP A 287 -15.62 -14.20 -19.57
C ASP A 287 -14.50 -15.25 -19.71
N LEU A 288 -13.27 -14.79 -19.90
CA LEU A 288 -12.11 -15.66 -20.03
C LEU A 288 -11.81 -16.45 -18.77
N THR A 289 -11.92 -15.80 -17.60
CA THR A 289 -11.43 -16.35 -16.33
C THR A 289 -12.53 -17.02 -15.51
N GLY A 290 -13.80 -16.60 -15.69
CA GLY A 290 -14.94 -17.01 -14.89
C GLY A 290 -14.97 -16.38 -13.49
N LYS A 291 -13.99 -15.53 -13.15
CA LYS A 291 -13.72 -15.03 -11.81
C LYS A 291 -14.06 -13.54 -11.70
N PRO A 292 -14.30 -13.02 -10.49
CA PRO A 292 -14.55 -11.61 -10.25
C PRO A 292 -13.46 -10.71 -10.83
N VAL A 293 -13.88 -9.63 -11.48
CA VAL A 293 -13.01 -8.62 -12.06
C VAL A 293 -13.35 -7.25 -11.49
N GLY A 294 -12.39 -6.64 -10.83
CA GLY A 294 -12.52 -5.31 -10.26
C GLY A 294 -11.58 -4.29 -10.89
N VAL A 295 -11.73 -3.05 -10.45
CA VAL A 295 -10.90 -1.93 -10.90
C VAL A 295 -10.25 -1.25 -9.72
N LYS A 296 -8.94 -0.99 -9.81
CA LYS A 296 -8.23 -0.14 -8.86
C LYS A 296 -7.94 1.23 -9.45
N THR A 297 -8.29 2.26 -8.71
CA THR A 297 -8.05 3.64 -9.13
C THR A 297 -7.90 4.59 -7.94
N ALA A 298 -7.08 5.63 -8.14
CA ALA A 298 -7.07 6.82 -7.31
C ALA A 298 -8.00 7.87 -7.91
N ILE A 299 -8.91 8.39 -7.09
CA ILE A 299 -9.93 9.34 -7.53
C ILE A 299 -9.38 10.75 -7.39
N GLY A 300 -9.28 11.48 -8.51
CA GLY A 300 -8.93 12.90 -8.51
C GLY A 300 -10.12 13.83 -8.77
N GLY A 301 -11.27 13.27 -9.14
CA GLY A 301 -12.41 14.04 -9.60
C GLY A 301 -13.74 13.26 -9.60
N TRP A 302 -14.81 13.92 -10.02
CA TRP A 302 -16.20 13.44 -9.98
C TRP A 302 -16.58 12.76 -11.29
N GLN A 303 -16.03 13.27 -12.39
CA GLN A 303 -16.37 12.88 -13.75
C GLN A 303 -16.25 11.37 -13.98
N PHE A 304 -15.16 10.74 -13.54
CA PHE A 304 -14.95 9.31 -13.74
C PHE A 304 -16.05 8.45 -13.10
N MET A 305 -16.45 8.75 -11.86
CA MET A 305 -17.50 7.97 -11.18
C MET A 305 -18.86 8.17 -11.82
N ASN A 306 -19.17 9.40 -12.25
CA ASN A 306 -20.41 9.70 -12.96
C ASN A 306 -20.48 8.95 -14.29
N GLU A 307 -19.43 9.05 -15.11
CA GLU A 307 -19.33 8.35 -16.40
C GLU A 307 -19.38 6.83 -16.23
N LEU A 308 -18.71 6.28 -15.21
CA LEU A 308 -18.74 4.85 -14.90
C LEU A 308 -20.15 4.39 -14.55
N CYS A 309 -20.83 5.09 -13.64
CA CYS A 309 -22.18 4.72 -13.23
C CYS A 309 -23.17 4.85 -14.39
N ASP A 310 -23.08 5.92 -15.18
CA ASP A 310 -23.96 6.17 -16.33
C ASP A 310 -23.76 5.13 -17.43
N ALA A 311 -22.50 4.77 -17.73
CA ALA A 311 -22.20 3.72 -18.70
C ALA A 311 -22.71 2.35 -18.24
N ILE A 312 -22.58 2.01 -16.95
CA ILE A 312 -23.12 0.75 -16.41
C ILE A 312 -24.65 0.73 -16.51
N GLN A 313 -25.33 1.81 -16.17
CA GLN A 313 -26.79 1.88 -16.28
C GLN A 313 -27.26 1.70 -17.73
N ARG A 314 -26.56 2.32 -18.68
CA ARG A 314 -26.85 2.19 -20.11
C ARG A 314 -26.54 0.79 -20.66
N ARG A 315 -25.47 0.16 -20.20
CA ARG A 315 -24.98 -1.12 -20.76
C ARG A 315 -25.52 -2.36 -20.07
N GLY A 316 -25.95 -2.25 -18.82
CA GLY A 316 -26.41 -3.36 -17.99
C GLY A 316 -25.47 -3.71 -16.83
N LEU A 317 -26.03 -4.33 -15.80
CA LEU A 317 -25.34 -4.68 -14.55
C LEU A 317 -24.27 -5.76 -14.74
N GLU A 318 -24.37 -6.56 -15.80
CA GLU A 318 -23.40 -7.56 -16.19
C GLU A 318 -22.05 -6.93 -16.59
N TYR A 319 -22.02 -5.69 -17.06
CA TYR A 319 -20.79 -4.99 -17.41
C TYR A 319 -20.11 -4.32 -16.21
N ALA A 320 -20.83 -4.13 -15.10
CA ALA A 320 -20.27 -3.50 -13.91
C ALA A 320 -19.05 -4.26 -13.37
N PRO A 321 -18.03 -3.59 -12.81
CA PRO A 321 -16.97 -4.27 -12.08
C PRO A 321 -17.53 -4.97 -10.84
N ASP A 322 -16.94 -6.10 -10.47
CA ASP A 322 -17.36 -6.84 -9.27
C ASP A 322 -16.90 -6.17 -7.97
N PHE A 323 -15.80 -5.41 -8.05
CA PHE A 323 -15.33 -4.56 -6.99
C PHE A 323 -14.58 -3.32 -7.50
N LEU A 324 -14.56 -2.26 -6.69
CA LEU A 324 -13.74 -1.06 -6.89
C LEU A 324 -12.77 -0.91 -5.73
N VAL A 325 -11.48 -0.83 -6.02
CA VAL A 325 -10.44 -0.48 -5.04
C VAL A 325 -10.11 0.99 -5.17
N ILE A 326 -10.48 1.75 -4.14
CA ILE A 326 -10.29 3.20 -4.09
C ILE A 326 -9.04 3.49 -3.29
N ASP A 327 -8.00 3.95 -3.98
CA ASP A 327 -6.70 4.27 -3.39
C ASP A 327 -6.60 5.79 -3.18
N GLY A 328 -6.47 6.22 -1.92
CA GLY A 328 -6.24 7.64 -1.63
C GLY A 328 -4.92 8.14 -2.21
N GLY A 329 -4.85 9.42 -2.60
CA GLY A 329 -3.64 10.08 -3.14
C GLY A 329 -2.42 9.95 -2.23
N GLU A 330 -2.62 9.74 -0.93
CA GLU A 330 -1.57 9.48 0.05
C GLU A 330 -0.96 8.06 -0.02
N GLY A 331 -1.39 7.23 -0.99
CA GLY A 331 -0.92 5.89 -1.26
C GLY A 331 0.60 5.79 -1.45
N GLY A 332 1.17 4.60 -1.24
CA GLY A 332 2.61 4.37 -1.33
C GLY A 332 3.09 3.92 -2.72
N SER A 333 4.39 4.07 -2.97
CA SER A 333 5.09 3.38 -4.07
C SER A 333 6.49 2.95 -3.65
N GLY A 334 7.02 1.93 -4.34
CA GLY A 334 8.45 1.59 -4.29
C GLY A 334 9.30 2.58 -5.08
N ALA A 335 8.75 3.14 -6.16
CA ALA A 335 9.37 4.17 -7.01
C ALA A 335 8.26 5.00 -7.68
N ALA A 336 8.31 6.32 -7.53
CA ALA A 336 7.39 7.26 -8.18
C ALA A 336 8.06 8.63 -8.30
N PRO A 337 7.73 9.42 -9.33
CA PRO A 337 8.12 10.83 -9.38
C PRO A 337 7.48 11.61 -8.23
N GLN A 338 8.27 12.42 -7.53
CA GLN A 338 7.79 13.20 -6.39
C GLN A 338 6.62 14.13 -6.76
N ALA A 339 6.70 14.79 -7.92
CA ALA A 339 5.64 15.69 -8.40
C ALA A 339 4.26 15.02 -8.49
N LEU A 340 4.20 13.70 -8.75
CA LEU A 340 2.94 12.96 -8.73
C LEU A 340 2.58 12.45 -7.34
N MET A 341 3.57 12.08 -6.53
CA MET A 341 3.37 11.56 -5.17
C MET A 341 2.78 12.63 -4.24
N ASP A 342 3.14 13.89 -4.43
CA ASP A 342 2.78 14.97 -3.50
C ASP A 342 1.51 15.73 -3.93
N HIS A 343 1.06 15.63 -5.19
CA HIS A 343 0.10 16.59 -5.77
C HIS A 343 -1.04 15.98 -6.60
N MET A 344 -1.22 14.66 -6.59
CA MET A 344 -2.24 14.00 -7.42
C MET A 344 -3.23 13.18 -6.60
N ALA A 345 -4.46 13.15 -7.09
CA ALA A 345 -5.63 12.49 -6.48
C ALA A 345 -6.06 13.06 -5.12
N LEU A 346 -7.30 12.76 -4.75
CA LEU A 346 -7.89 13.15 -3.49
C LEU A 346 -7.44 12.21 -2.37
N PRO A 347 -7.38 12.68 -1.12
CA PRO A 347 -7.13 11.81 0.02
C PRO A 347 -8.26 10.79 0.18
N ILE A 348 -8.00 9.63 0.80
CA ILE A 348 -9.05 8.60 0.99
C ILE A 348 -10.25 9.14 1.77
N ALA A 349 -9.99 10.07 2.70
CA ALA A 349 -10.98 10.78 3.51
C ALA A 349 -12.05 11.49 2.67
N GLU A 350 -11.69 11.94 1.47
CA GLU A 350 -12.56 12.68 0.56
C GLU A 350 -13.03 11.80 -0.60
N ALA A 351 -12.16 10.91 -1.11
CA ALA A 351 -12.48 10.02 -2.23
C ALA A 351 -13.50 8.94 -1.87
N LEU A 352 -13.38 8.31 -0.70
CA LEU A 352 -14.20 7.15 -0.34
C LEU A 352 -15.69 7.50 -0.17
N PRO A 353 -16.08 8.56 0.59
CA PRO A 353 -17.49 8.94 0.71
C PRO A 353 -18.12 9.18 -0.65
N ARG A 354 -17.42 9.89 -1.54
CA ARG A 354 -17.90 10.21 -2.89
C ARG A 354 -18.18 8.99 -3.74
N VAL A 355 -17.25 8.03 -3.77
CA VAL A 355 -17.46 6.80 -4.52
C VAL A 355 -18.65 6.03 -3.98
N VAL A 356 -18.76 5.91 -2.65
CA VAL A 356 -19.88 5.22 -2.02
C VAL A 356 -21.21 5.93 -2.36
N ASP A 357 -21.26 7.25 -2.27
CA ASP A 357 -22.44 8.04 -2.56
C ASP A 357 -22.87 7.91 -4.02
N SER A 358 -21.94 8.03 -4.99
CA SER A 358 -22.24 7.84 -6.42
C SER A 358 -22.81 6.45 -6.71
N LEU A 359 -22.32 5.41 -6.02
CA LEU A 359 -22.85 4.05 -6.15
C LEU A 359 -24.23 3.88 -5.52
N ILE A 360 -24.53 4.57 -4.41
CA ILE A 360 -25.86 4.56 -3.79
C ILE A 360 -26.86 5.30 -4.67
N GLU A 361 -26.53 6.52 -5.10
CA GLU A 361 -27.34 7.34 -6.01
C GLU A 361 -27.66 6.59 -7.29
N SER A 362 -26.69 5.87 -7.84
CA SER A 362 -26.87 5.09 -9.06
C SER A 362 -27.45 3.71 -8.82
N GLY A 363 -27.81 3.33 -7.58
CA GLY A 363 -28.35 2.00 -7.27
C GLY A 363 -27.38 0.83 -7.52
N LEU A 364 -26.07 1.10 -7.67
CA LEU A 364 -25.02 0.12 -7.94
C LEU A 364 -24.33 -0.40 -6.67
N ARG A 365 -24.61 0.19 -5.49
CA ARG A 365 -23.96 -0.18 -4.23
C ARG A 365 -24.10 -1.67 -3.86
N LYS A 366 -25.23 -2.31 -4.21
CA LYS A 366 -25.43 -3.75 -3.99
C LYS A 366 -24.66 -4.62 -4.99
N ARG A 367 -24.39 -4.10 -6.20
CA ARG A 367 -23.71 -4.81 -7.30
C ARG A 367 -22.19 -4.77 -7.16
N ILE A 368 -21.64 -3.65 -6.71
CA ILE A 368 -20.21 -3.36 -6.73
C ILE A 368 -19.69 -3.31 -5.29
N ARG A 369 -18.75 -4.20 -4.97
CA ARG A 369 -18.06 -4.15 -3.66
C ARG A 369 -17.04 -3.02 -3.63
N VAL A 370 -16.92 -2.31 -2.52
CA VAL A 370 -15.96 -1.21 -2.37
C VAL A 370 -14.82 -1.62 -1.44
N ILE A 371 -13.58 -1.46 -1.90
CA ILE A 371 -12.38 -1.75 -1.12
C ILE A 371 -11.61 -0.45 -0.92
N ALA A 372 -11.45 -0.03 0.33
CA ALA A 372 -10.72 1.20 0.65
C ALA A 372 -9.22 0.93 0.82
N ALA A 373 -8.39 1.78 0.25
CA ALA A 373 -6.94 1.79 0.42
C ALA A 373 -6.43 3.24 0.53
N GLY A 374 -5.29 3.45 1.18
CA GLY A 374 -4.72 4.79 1.38
C GLY A 374 -4.36 5.05 2.85
N ARG A 375 -3.15 4.64 3.26
CA ARG A 375 -2.63 4.77 4.65
C ARG A 375 -3.58 4.28 5.77
N LEU A 376 -4.51 3.37 5.46
CA LEU A 376 -5.37 2.68 6.43
C LEU A 376 -4.56 1.56 7.12
N VAL A 377 -3.74 1.94 8.11
CA VAL A 377 -2.80 1.02 8.79
C VAL A 377 -3.14 0.77 10.27
N THR A 378 -4.19 1.42 10.78
CA THR A 378 -4.66 1.26 12.16
C THR A 378 -6.13 0.84 12.17
N PRO A 379 -6.60 0.16 13.23
CA PRO A 379 -7.99 -0.28 13.33
C PRO A 379 -8.98 0.89 13.26
N ALA A 380 -8.67 2.02 13.91
CA ALA A 380 -9.52 3.21 13.86
C ALA A 380 -9.74 3.74 12.44
N LYS A 381 -8.70 3.76 11.60
CA LYS A 381 -8.82 4.18 10.19
C LYS A 381 -9.57 3.15 9.35
N ALA A 382 -9.35 1.86 9.59
CA ALA A 382 -10.07 0.80 8.89
C ALA A 382 -11.56 0.76 9.27
N ALA A 383 -11.89 0.89 10.56
CA ALA A 383 -13.25 0.99 11.07
C ALA A 383 -13.96 2.24 10.53
N TRP A 384 -13.28 3.39 10.44
CA TRP A 384 -13.81 4.57 9.77
C TRP A 384 -14.18 4.29 8.30
N ALA A 385 -13.33 3.58 7.56
CA ALA A 385 -13.62 3.23 6.17
C ALA A 385 -14.88 2.34 6.05
N LEU A 386 -15.10 1.42 7.00
CA LEU A 386 -16.35 0.67 7.10
C LEU A 386 -17.54 1.58 7.36
N CYS A 387 -17.45 2.50 8.32
CA CYS A 387 -18.51 3.48 8.60
C CYS A 387 -18.89 4.30 7.36
N VAL A 388 -17.92 4.68 6.53
CA VAL A 388 -18.18 5.42 5.27
C VAL A 388 -18.97 4.57 4.27
N GLY A 389 -18.70 3.27 4.23
CA GLY A 389 -19.41 2.30 3.39
C GLY A 389 -18.51 1.33 2.62
N ALA A 390 -17.21 1.22 2.95
CA ALA A 390 -16.34 0.21 2.36
C ALA A 390 -16.75 -1.21 2.80
N ASP A 391 -16.69 -2.17 1.88
CA ASP A 391 -16.88 -3.59 2.17
C ASP A 391 -15.58 -4.23 2.68
N PHE A 392 -14.41 -3.74 2.24
CA PHE A 392 -13.12 -4.27 2.66
C PHE A 392 -12.08 -3.16 2.75
N VAL A 393 -10.96 -3.45 3.42
CA VAL A 393 -9.82 -2.55 3.55
C VAL A 393 -8.56 -3.26 3.05
N ASN A 394 -7.89 -2.65 2.08
CA ASN A 394 -6.59 -3.09 1.59
C ASN A 394 -5.49 -2.20 2.18
N THR A 395 -4.44 -2.82 2.74
CA THR A 395 -3.28 -2.09 3.24
C THR A 395 -2.00 -2.69 2.71
N ALA A 396 -1.08 -1.86 2.21
CA ALA A 396 0.27 -2.28 1.83
C ALA A 396 1.27 -1.97 2.95
N ARG A 397 1.26 -0.71 3.41
CA ARG A 397 2.23 -0.21 4.40
C ARG A 397 2.11 -0.89 5.76
N GLY A 398 0.89 -1.21 6.20
CA GLY A 398 0.68 -1.97 7.44
C GLY A 398 1.40 -3.32 7.39
N PHE A 399 1.20 -4.07 6.31
CA PHE A 399 1.90 -5.34 6.12
C PHE A 399 3.41 -5.18 5.91
N MET A 400 3.88 -4.14 5.23
CA MET A 400 5.32 -3.85 5.17
C MET A 400 5.92 -3.62 6.57
N PHE A 401 5.23 -2.88 7.44
CA PHE A 401 5.67 -2.68 8.82
C PHE A 401 5.62 -3.99 9.62
N SER A 402 4.61 -4.85 9.38
CA SER A 402 4.55 -6.19 9.99
C SER A 402 5.75 -7.06 9.63
N LEU A 403 6.26 -6.96 8.38
CA LEU A 403 7.49 -7.61 7.92
C LEU A 403 8.76 -7.03 8.56
N GLY A 404 8.68 -5.82 9.14
CA GLY A 404 9.82 -5.12 9.74
C GLY A 404 10.35 -3.94 8.91
N CYS A 405 9.58 -3.39 7.97
CA CYS A 405 9.93 -2.11 7.36
C CYS A 405 10.11 -1.03 8.44
N ILE A 406 11.20 -0.28 8.35
CA ILE A 406 11.54 0.83 9.27
C ILE A 406 11.32 2.21 8.64
N GLN A 407 10.61 2.30 7.52
CA GLN A 407 10.42 3.57 6.80
C GLN A 407 11.74 4.22 6.35
N ALA A 408 12.71 3.43 5.88
CA ALA A 408 13.99 3.96 5.41
C ALA A 408 13.92 4.80 4.12
N LEU A 409 12.76 4.88 3.44
CA LEU A 409 12.48 5.65 2.21
C LEU A 409 13.41 5.40 1.00
N ARG A 410 14.20 4.33 1.02
CA ARG A 410 15.17 3.97 -0.04
C ARG A 410 14.74 2.77 -0.88
N CYS A 411 13.42 2.56 -1.01
CA CYS A 411 12.84 1.39 -1.66
C CYS A 411 13.28 1.19 -3.12
N HIS A 412 13.47 2.30 -3.84
CA HIS A 412 13.89 2.35 -5.23
C HIS A 412 15.39 2.06 -5.42
N GLN A 413 16.22 2.27 -4.40
CA GLN A 413 17.69 2.18 -4.50
C GLN A 413 18.24 0.76 -4.38
N ASN A 414 17.39 -0.24 -4.16
CA ASN A 414 17.80 -1.62 -3.91
C ASN A 414 18.65 -1.83 -2.64
N THR A 415 18.66 -0.87 -1.71
CA THR A 415 19.49 -0.89 -0.48
C THR A 415 18.65 -0.96 0.80
N CYS A 416 17.47 -1.58 0.73
CA CYS A 416 16.57 -1.72 1.88
C CYS A 416 17.27 -2.47 3.05
N PRO A 417 17.47 -1.82 4.21
CA PRO A 417 18.26 -2.40 5.29
C PRO A 417 17.57 -3.61 5.96
N THR A 418 16.26 -3.75 5.80
CA THR A 418 15.45 -4.80 6.42
C THR A 418 15.10 -5.94 5.48
N GLY A 419 15.66 -5.94 4.26
CA GLY A 419 15.42 -7.01 3.29
C GLY A 419 14.06 -6.96 2.58
N VAL A 420 13.18 -6.00 2.88
CA VAL A 420 11.80 -5.96 2.34
C VAL A 420 11.74 -5.57 0.86
N THR A 421 12.47 -4.53 0.46
CA THR A 421 12.39 -3.95 -0.91
C THR A 421 13.73 -3.97 -1.64
N THR A 422 14.48 -5.07 -1.50
CA THR A 422 15.82 -5.26 -2.10
C THR A 422 15.97 -6.66 -2.67
N HIS A 423 16.77 -6.79 -3.72
CA HIS A 423 17.24 -8.03 -4.33
C HIS A 423 18.70 -8.33 -4.03
N ASN A 424 19.29 -7.61 -3.06
CA ASN A 424 20.61 -7.93 -2.54
C ASN A 424 20.52 -9.10 -1.53
N PRO A 425 21.12 -10.26 -1.80
CA PRO A 425 21.03 -11.44 -0.92
C PRO A 425 21.52 -11.17 0.51
N ARG A 426 22.56 -10.33 0.67
CA ARG A 426 23.11 -9.95 1.98
C ARG A 426 22.07 -9.25 2.85
N LEU A 427 21.24 -8.40 2.23
CA LEU A 427 20.21 -7.63 2.92
C LEU A 427 18.93 -8.47 3.12
N GLN A 428 18.57 -9.30 2.13
CA GLN A 428 17.43 -10.21 2.23
C GLN A 428 17.57 -11.23 3.38
N ARG A 429 18.80 -11.65 3.71
CA ARG A 429 19.08 -12.52 4.86
C ARG A 429 18.48 -12.03 6.18
N GLY A 430 18.29 -10.71 6.34
CA GLY A 430 17.67 -10.15 7.54
C GLY A 430 16.16 -10.40 7.67
N LEU A 431 15.48 -10.82 6.60
CA LEU A 431 14.05 -11.10 6.57
C LEU A 431 13.80 -12.61 6.67
N VAL A 432 13.70 -13.11 7.91
CA VAL A 432 13.44 -14.52 8.19
C VAL A 432 11.97 -14.85 7.97
N VAL A 433 11.66 -15.60 6.91
CA VAL A 433 10.28 -15.91 6.48
C VAL A 433 9.43 -16.55 7.58
N GLU A 434 9.99 -17.50 8.32
CA GLU A 434 9.27 -18.21 9.39
C GLU A 434 8.82 -17.32 10.55
N GLU A 435 9.62 -16.30 10.88
CA GLU A 435 9.23 -15.30 11.88
C GLU A 435 8.24 -14.30 11.28
N LYS A 436 8.52 -13.81 10.06
CA LYS A 436 7.73 -12.74 9.45
C LYS A 436 6.33 -13.20 9.03
N ARG A 437 6.12 -14.46 8.66
CA ARG A 437 4.78 -14.99 8.36
C ARG A 437 3.84 -14.91 9.56
N LEU A 438 4.34 -15.18 10.78
CA LEU A 438 3.56 -15.05 12.00
C LEU A 438 3.21 -13.59 12.27
N ARG A 439 4.16 -12.69 12.02
CA ARG A 439 3.94 -11.24 12.19
C ARG A 439 2.89 -10.68 11.23
N VAL A 440 2.89 -11.13 9.99
CA VAL A 440 1.86 -10.83 8.99
C VAL A 440 0.50 -11.32 9.48
N ALA A 441 0.43 -12.58 9.95
CA ALA A 441 -0.82 -13.18 10.41
C ALA A 441 -1.39 -12.48 11.64
N ASN A 442 -0.54 -12.19 12.62
CA ASN A 442 -0.90 -11.47 13.85
C ASN A 442 -1.38 -10.03 13.56
N TYR A 443 -0.74 -9.33 12.61
CA TYR A 443 -1.19 -8.00 12.21
C TYR A 443 -2.59 -8.04 11.58
N ALA A 444 -2.84 -8.97 10.66
CA ALA A 444 -4.16 -9.09 10.02
C ALA A 444 -5.27 -9.46 11.02
N THR A 445 -5.05 -10.52 11.80
CA THR A 445 -6.02 -11.00 12.80
C THR A 445 -6.23 -9.99 13.92
N GLY A 446 -5.16 -9.35 14.40
CA GLY A 446 -5.20 -8.27 15.38
C GLY A 446 -5.96 -7.05 14.88
N MET A 447 -5.78 -6.66 13.61
CA MET A 447 -6.54 -5.55 13.02
C MET A 447 -8.04 -5.86 13.01
N ASN A 448 -8.44 -7.05 12.55
CA ASN A 448 -9.85 -7.45 12.56
C ASN A 448 -10.43 -7.47 13.98
N LYS A 449 -9.70 -8.04 14.95
CA LYS A 449 -10.11 -8.07 16.36
C LYS A 449 -10.31 -6.67 16.96
N GLU A 450 -9.39 -5.74 16.68
CA GLU A 450 -9.49 -4.36 17.19
C GLU A 450 -10.59 -3.55 16.47
N ILE A 451 -10.90 -3.86 15.20
CA ILE A 451 -12.06 -3.29 14.50
C ILE A 451 -13.36 -3.79 15.12
N ASP A 452 -13.49 -5.10 15.38
CA ASP A 452 -14.65 -5.68 16.08
C ASP A 452 -14.81 -5.05 17.48
N MET A 453 -13.71 -4.87 18.22
CA MET A 453 -13.73 -4.18 19.52
C MET A 453 -14.28 -2.75 19.43
N ILE A 454 -13.91 -1.98 18.39
CA ILE A 454 -14.48 -0.65 18.13
C ILE A 454 -15.98 -0.78 17.84
N ALA A 455 -16.38 -1.73 16.99
CA ALA A 455 -17.78 -1.94 16.64
C ALA A 455 -18.64 -2.26 17.88
N HIS A 456 -18.20 -3.18 18.74
CA HIS A 456 -18.89 -3.51 19.99
C HIS A 456 -19.03 -2.31 20.92
N SER A 457 -18.00 -1.46 20.98
CA SER A 457 -18.02 -0.21 21.75
C SER A 457 -19.04 0.80 21.20
N CYS A 458 -19.31 0.75 19.89
CA CYS A 458 -20.35 1.53 19.22
C CYS A 458 -21.74 0.87 19.27
N GLY A 459 -21.91 -0.27 19.97
CA GLY A 459 -23.20 -0.99 20.05
C GLY A 459 -23.49 -1.93 18.86
N CYS A 460 -22.50 -2.16 17.99
CA CYS A 460 -22.60 -3.06 16.84
C CYS A 460 -22.22 -4.50 17.20
N ARG A 461 -22.98 -5.49 16.71
CA ARG A 461 -22.71 -6.91 17.01
C ARG A 461 -21.51 -7.46 16.26
N HIS A 462 -21.12 -6.85 15.14
CA HIS A 462 -19.90 -7.15 14.41
C HIS A 462 -19.40 -5.93 13.60
N ALA A 463 -18.15 -5.94 13.13
CA ALA A 463 -17.53 -4.84 12.39
C ALA A 463 -18.35 -4.29 11.21
N ARG A 464 -19.05 -5.15 10.48
CA ARG A 464 -19.81 -4.75 9.28
C ARG A 464 -21.12 -4.01 9.57
N ASP A 465 -21.53 -3.91 10.83
CA ASP A 465 -22.69 -3.10 11.23
C ASP A 465 -22.32 -1.61 11.39
N LEU A 466 -21.02 -1.28 11.31
CA LEU A 466 -20.56 0.09 11.38
C LEU A 466 -21.13 0.94 10.24
N LYS A 467 -21.87 1.99 10.60
CA LYS A 467 -22.45 3.00 9.71
C LYS A 467 -21.90 4.40 10.01
N ARG A 468 -22.30 5.38 9.19
CA ARG A 468 -21.85 6.78 9.31
C ARG A 468 -22.24 7.42 10.66
N GLU A 469 -23.30 6.94 11.30
CA GLU A 469 -23.76 7.42 12.61
C GLU A 469 -22.75 7.13 13.74
N HIS A 470 -21.96 6.07 13.61
CA HIS A 470 -21.05 5.63 14.67
C HIS A 470 -19.73 6.41 14.73
N VAL A 471 -19.55 7.43 13.89
CA VAL A 471 -18.29 8.17 13.82
C VAL A 471 -18.51 9.66 13.58
N ARG A 472 -17.67 10.47 14.24
CA ARG A 472 -17.60 11.92 14.09
C ARG A 472 -16.21 12.31 13.60
N ILE A 473 -16.16 13.34 12.77
CA ILE A 473 -14.93 13.91 12.25
C ILE A 473 -14.75 15.31 12.83
N VAL A 474 -13.60 15.54 13.46
CA VAL A 474 -13.21 16.86 13.95
C VAL A 474 -13.06 17.80 12.76
N GLN A 475 -13.81 18.90 12.75
CA GLN A 475 -13.75 19.92 11.70
C GLN A 475 -12.78 21.03 12.10
N THR A 476 -12.87 21.45 13.35
CA THR A 476 -12.03 22.48 13.97
C THR A 476 -11.79 22.12 15.44
N ALA A 477 -10.83 22.78 16.10
CA ALA A 477 -10.51 22.50 17.49
C ALA A 477 -11.77 22.63 18.38
N GLY A 478 -12.02 21.61 19.22
CA GLY A 478 -13.20 21.55 20.09
C GLY A 478 -14.54 21.23 19.39
N HIS A 479 -14.57 21.07 18.06
CA HIS A 479 -15.81 20.81 17.32
C HIS A 479 -15.69 19.64 16.33
N SER A 480 -16.60 18.67 16.47
CA SER A 480 -16.72 17.54 15.54
C SER A 480 -18.13 17.43 15.00
N THR A 481 -18.25 16.94 13.76
CA THR A 481 -19.53 16.70 13.07
C THR A 481 -19.70 15.20 12.86
N ALA A 482 -20.91 14.68 13.08
CA ALA A 482 -21.22 13.28 12.77
C ALA A 482 -21.06 13.02 11.26
N LEU A 483 -20.51 11.86 10.89
CA LEU A 483 -20.18 11.60 9.49
C LEU A 483 -21.42 11.52 8.60
N ASN A 484 -22.56 11.06 9.13
CA ASN A 484 -23.84 11.06 8.41
C ASN A 484 -24.43 12.47 8.20
N ILE A 485 -23.99 13.47 8.97
CA ILE A 485 -24.34 14.88 8.73
C ILE A 485 -23.38 15.49 7.70
N LEU A 486 -22.08 15.16 7.81
CA LEU A 486 -21.07 15.64 6.87
C LEU A 486 -21.25 15.07 5.46
N TYR A 487 -21.62 13.79 5.38
CA TYR A 487 -21.96 13.07 4.16
C TYR A 487 -23.30 12.34 4.38
N PRO A 488 -24.44 13.03 4.18
CA PRO A 488 -25.75 12.41 4.22
C PRO A 488 -25.85 11.25 3.24
N TYR A 489 -26.56 10.19 3.61
CA TYR A 489 -26.84 9.11 2.68
C TYR A 489 -27.71 9.66 1.54
N PRO A 490 -27.29 9.51 0.28
CA PRO A 490 -28.07 10.02 -0.82
C PRO A 490 -29.25 9.10 -1.13
N GLU A 491 -30.30 9.68 -1.69
CA GLU A 491 -31.45 8.92 -2.17
C GLU A 491 -31.12 8.23 -3.50
N PRO A 492 -31.51 6.95 -3.71
CA PRO A 492 -31.35 6.29 -4.99
C PRO A 492 -32.10 7.06 -6.08
N ASN A 493 -31.39 7.52 -7.11
CA ASN A 493 -31.99 8.26 -8.21
C ASN A 493 -32.73 7.30 -9.15
N THR A 494 -34.00 7.04 -8.84
CA THR A 494 -34.90 6.17 -9.63
C THR A 494 -35.15 6.69 -11.05
N LYS A 495 -34.86 7.97 -11.34
CA LYS A 495 -35.10 8.60 -12.65
C LYS A 495 -33.99 8.38 -13.67
N ARG A 496 -32.78 7.99 -13.27
CA ARG A 496 -31.68 7.66 -14.21
C ARG A 496 -31.89 6.34 -14.98
N LYS A 497 -32.87 5.52 -14.59
CA LYS A 497 -33.21 4.26 -15.27
C LYS A 497 -33.95 4.41 -16.61
N ALA A 498 -34.33 5.63 -17.00
CA ALA A 498 -35.32 5.86 -18.05
C ALA A 498 -34.87 6.76 -19.23
N ALA A 499 -33.56 6.95 -19.44
CA ALA A 499 -33.03 7.74 -20.56
C ALA A 499 -32.18 6.90 -21.51
#